data_AF-A0A4Q9DCG5-F1
#
_entry.id   AF-A0A4Q9DCG5-F1
#
_cell.length_a   1.000
_cell.length_b   1.000
_cell.length_c   1.000
_cell.angle_alpha   90.00
_cell.angle_beta   90.00
_cell.angle_gamma   90.00
#
_symmetry.space_group_name_H-M   'P 1'
#
loop_
_entity.id
_entity.type
_entity.pdbx_description
1 polymer ?
#
loop_
_entity_poly.entity_id
_entity_poly.type
_entity_poly.pdbx_seq_one_letter_code
_entity_poly.pdbx_strand_id
1 'polypeptide(L)'
;MVQEKWLQASKLSDILPEVWEALQPKVDRMIEQLKDKSPHVAKADGKYDNMILDWWTSAFWPGILWIMYDMTGKEHYREAAWDWDERIELCTLRDNRFHHDVGFQYLPTAIIKHKITGDKDGRRRGLQAANFLAGRFNMAGNFLRAWNDDKTGWAIVDSSMNLSILFWAAEELKDPRFKHVGKAHANTVLSRFIREDGSVNHIIEFDPESGEYLGSLGGQGAGPDSSWSRGQSWALHGMANVYRYTGDIRYLQAARRVAHYFLACLPDDYVAHWDFRANGGDLASEERDTSAAACAASGLLEIAAALPEAEGRLYRDAAERMLLSLTQHYGTWDRPEHEAILVEGTGHKPAGQNINVSLIYGDYYYVEALAKLMGWQRRIF
;
A
#
# COMPACT_ATOMS: atom_id res chain seq x y z
N MET A 1 31.34 8.04 2.90
CA MET A 1 31.29 7.54 4.30
C MET A 1 29.95 6.93 4.70
N VAL A 2 28.83 7.66 4.82
CA VAL A 2 27.55 7.05 5.31
C VAL A 2 26.98 6.03 4.31
N GLN A 3 26.90 6.38 3.02
CA GLN A 3 26.44 5.44 1.98
C GLN A 3 27.37 4.23 1.80
N GLU A 4 28.69 4.41 1.93
CA GLU A 4 29.63 3.28 1.88
C GLU A 4 29.40 2.27 3.01
N LYS A 5 29.10 2.77 4.23
CA LYS A 5 28.73 1.91 5.36
C LYS A 5 27.44 1.13 5.07
N TRP A 6 26.46 1.76 4.42
CA TRP A 6 25.22 1.09 4.04
C TRP A 6 25.44 0.02 2.99
N LEU A 7 26.21 0.31 1.94
CA LEU A 7 26.50 -0.66 0.88
C LEU A 7 27.25 -1.91 1.36
N GLN A 8 27.93 -1.82 2.51
CA GLN A 8 28.63 -2.94 3.14
C GLN A 8 27.82 -3.64 4.23
N ALA A 9 26.66 -3.10 4.61
CA ALA A 9 25.84 -3.67 5.67
C ALA A 9 25.23 -4.99 5.21
N SER A 10 25.34 -6.01 6.07
CA SER A 10 24.72 -7.33 5.85
C SER A 10 23.32 -7.46 6.44
N LYS A 11 22.95 -6.53 7.34
CA LYS A 11 21.65 -6.47 8.01
C LYS A 11 21.17 -5.03 8.07
N LEU A 12 19.86 -4.83 7.88
CA LEU A 12 19.25 -3.52 8.03
C LEU A 12 19.39 -2.99 9.45
N SER A 13 19.29 -3.85 10.47
CA SER A 13 19.42 -3.47 11.88
C SER A 13 20.70 -2.69 12.21
N ASP A 14 21.77 -2.92 11.44
CA ASP A 14 23.09 -2.32 11.68
C ASP A 14 23.18 -0.87 11.16
N ILE A 15 22.23 -0.47 10.30
CA ILE A 15 22.18 0.85 9.65
C ILE A 15 20.81 1.53 9.77
N LEU A 16 19.82 0.89 10.39
CA LEU A 16 18.44 1.37 10.42
C LEU A 16 18.32 2.80 11.01
N PRO A 17 18.99 3.14 12.13
CA PRO A 17 18.97 4.52 12.63
C PRO A 17 19.55 5.51 11.62
N GLU A 18 20.66 5.17 10.95
CA GLU A 18 21.27 6.05 9.95
C GLU A 18 20.40 6.23 8.71
N VAL A 19 19.73 5.17 8.25
CA VAL A 19 18.78 5.25 7.13
C VAL A 19 17.60 6.15 7.49
N TRP A 20 17.07 6.02 8.71
CA TRP A 20 16.01 6.89 9.21
C TRP A 20 16.44 8.36 9.30
N GLU A 21 17.66 8.62 9.81
CA GLU A 21 18.21 9.98 9.86
C GLU A 21 18.44 10.58 8.47
N ALA A 22 18.83 9.79 7.48
CA ALA A 22 19.02 10.25 6.11
C ALA A 22 17.70 10.44 5.34
N LEU A 23 16.64 9.73 5.73
CA LEU A 23 15.32 9.91 5.17
C LEU A 23 14.76 11.31 5.48
N GLN A 24 15.03 11.86 6.66
CA GLN A 24 14.57 13.19 7.05
C GLN A 24 14.98 14.31 6.06
N PRO A 25 16.28 14.56 5.78
CA PRO A 25 16.68 15.55 4.79
C PRO A 25 16.26 15.19 3.36
N LYS A 26 16.02 13.91 3.04
CA LYS A 26 15.41 13.52 1.75
C LYS A 26 13.97 14.02 1.66
N VAL A 27 13.14 13.76 2.68
CA VAL A 27 11.75 14.23 2.74
C VAL A 27 11.68 15.75 2.81
N ASP A 28 12.60 16.41 3.52
CA ASP A 28 12.69 17.88 3.56
C ASP A 28 12.89 18.47 2.16
N ARG A 29 13.79 17.89 1.36
CA ARG A 29 13.94 18.27 -0.06
C ARG A 29 12.69 17.98 -0.88
N MET A 30 12.02 16.86 -0.63
CA MET A 30 10.77 16.52 -1.33
C MET A 30 9.67 17.56 -1.07
N ILE A 31 9.57 18.11 0.15
CA ILE A 31 8.63 19.22 0.45
C ILE A 31 8.91 20.42 -0.46
N GLU A 32 10.17 20.83 -0.59
CA GLU A 32 10.57 21.98 -1.43
C GLU A 32 10.35 21.72 -2.93
N GLN A 33 10.59 20.49 -3.38
CA GLN A 33 10.51 20.08 -4.78
C GLN A 33 9.07 19.86 -5.25
N LEU A 34 8.25 19.18 -4.42
CA LEU A 34 6.87 18.86 -4.73
C LEU A 34 5.94 20.05 -4.57
N LYS A 35 6.18 20.91 -3.56
CA LYS A 35 5.28 22.02 -3.22
C LYS A 35 3.84 21.51 -3.11
N ASP A 36 2.94 22.00 -3.97
CA ASP A 36 1.52 21.64 -3.99
C ASP A 36 1.17 20.49 -4.95
N LYS A 37 2.16 19.89 -5.63
CA LYS A 37 1.92 18.79 -6.56
C LYS A 37 1.31 17.59 -5.84
N SER A 38 0.37 16.90 -6.49
CA SER A 38 -0.09 15.56 -6.10
C SER A 38 0.70 14.50 -6.88
N PRO A 39 1.81 13.99 -6.33
CA PRO A 39 2.67 13.05 -7.04
C PRO A 39 1.99 11.71 -7.28
N HIS A 40 2.26 11.12 -8.44
CA HIS A 40 1.91 9.75 -8.77
C HIS A 40 3.16 8.98 -9.24
N VAL A 41 3.84 9.52 -10.26
CA VAL A 41 4.99 8.87 -10.91
C VAL A 41 6.10 9.88 -11.17
N ALA A 42 7.35 9.49 -10.91
CA ALA A 42 8.52 10.19 -11.44
C ALA A 42 9.23 9.31 -12.46
N LYS A 43 9.42 9.83 -13.68
CA LYS A 43 10.00 9.07 -14.80
C LYS A 43 11.52 9.23 -14.81
N ALA A 44 12.14 9.02 -15.97
CA ALA A 44 13.60 9.09 -16.15
C ALA A 44 14.21 10.47 -15.79
N ASP A 45 13.42 11.55 -15.81
CA ASP A 45 13.84 12.88 -15.37
C ASP A 45 13.86 13.06 -13.84
N GLY A 46 13.37 12.06 -13.11
CA GLY A 46 13.30 12.06 -11.65
C GLY A 46 12.30 13.06 -11.08
N LYS A 47 11.39 13.61 -11.90
CA LYS A 47 10.40 14.60 -11.45
C LYS A 47 9.02 13.97 -11.32
N TYR A 48 8.42 14.12 -10.15
CA TYR A 48 7.04 13.69 -9.95
C TYR A 48 6.10 14.56 -10.79
N ASP A 49 5.13 13.89 -11.40
CA ASP A 49 3.99 14.51 -12.03
C ASP A 49 3.07 15.23 -11.02
N ASN A 50 2.02 15.88 -11.54
CA ASN A 50 1.01 16.55 -10.74
C ASN A 50 -0.38 16.05 -11.16
N MET A 51 -0.82 14.96 -10.54
CA MET A 51 -2.11 14.36 -10.83
C MET A 51 -3.26 15.13 -10.18
N ILE A 52 -4.47 14.84 -10.64
CA ILE A 52 -5.71 15.31 -10.00
C ILE A 52 -5.84 14.74 -8.58
N LEU A 53 -6.43 15.50 -7.67
CA LEU A 53 -6.50 15.15 -6.23
C LEU A 53 -7.47 14.00 -5.91
N ASP A 54 -8.46 13.76 -6.77
CA ASP A 54 -9.35 12.60 -6.67
C ASP A 54 -8.76 11.33 -7.30
N TRP A 55 -7.49 11.38 -7.73
CA TRP A 55 -6.72 10.19 -8.13
C TRP A 55 -6.36 9.34 -6.91
N TRP A 56 -6.36 8.02 -7.07
CA TRP A 56 -6.20 7.06 -5.97
C TRP A 56 -4.88 7.18 -5.18
N THR A 57 -3.83 7.76 -5.77
CA THR A 57 -2.51 7.92 -5.10
C THR A 57 -2.31 9.25 -4.38
N SER A 58 -3.29 10.16 -4.41
CA SER A 58 -3.12 11.56 -3.97
C SER A 58 -2.69 11.71 -2.50
N ALA A 59 -2.92 10.67 -1.68
CA ALA A 59 -2.71 10.74 -0.25
C ALA A 59 -1.46 10.02 0.26
N PHE A 60 -0.70 9.33 -0.60
CA PHE A 60 0.54 8.66 -0.18
C PHE A 60 1.63 9.66 0.22
N TRP A 61 1.75 10.78 -0.49
CA TRP A 61 2.69 11.84 -0.13
C TRP A 61 2.38 12.49 1.23
N PRO A 62 1.17 13.05 1.47
CA PRO A 62 0.85 13.55 2.81
C PRO A 62 0.88 12.45 3.88
N GLY A 63 0.66 11.19 3.51
CA GLY A 63 0.88 10.03 4.38
C GLY A 63 2.31 9.90 4.87
N ILE A 64 3.30 10.05 3.99
CA ILE A 64 4.72 10.09 4.36
C ILE A 64 4.93 11.22 5.37
N LEU A 65 4.43 12.42 5.09
CA LEU A 65 4.61 13.58 5.96
C LEU A 65 4.00 13.36 7.36
N TRP A 66 2.81 12.76 7.45
CA TRP A 66 2.22 12.45 8.75
C TRP A 66 3.00 11.38 9.53
N ILE A 67 3.56 10.37 8.86
CA ILE A 67 4.46 9.39 9.49
C ILE A 67 5.71 10.09 10.02
N MET A 68 6.32 10.96 9.21
CA MET A 68 7.51 11.71 9.59
C MET A 68 7.23 12.64 10.78
N TYR A 69 6.08 13.33 10.80
CA TYR A 69 5.66 14.13 11.95
C TYR A 69 5.52 13.30 13.22
N ASP A 70 4.79 12.18 13.16
CA ASP A 70 4.54 11.35 14.34
C ASP A 70 5.82 10.74 14.93
N MET A 71 6.80 10.46 14.07
CA MET A 71 8.08 9.87 14.47
C MET A 71 9.13 10.89 14.93
N THR A 72 9.10 12.13 14.42
CA THR A 72 10.15 13.13 14.66
C THR A 72 9.70 14.31 15.51
N GLY A 73 8.38 14.58 15.57
CA GLY A 73 7.81 15.77 16.19
C GLY A 73 8.11 17.09 15.46
N LYS A 74 8.70 17.06 14.26
CA LYS A 74 9.06 18.29 13.53
C LYS A 74 7.82 18.89 12.84
N GLU A 75 7.46 20.10 13.25
CA GLU A 75 6.20 20.75 12.83
C GLU A 75 6.08 21.01 11.33
N HIS A 76 7.18 21.22 10.59
CA HIS A 76 7.10 21.50 9.15
C HIS A 76 6.51 20.33 8.35
N TYR A 77 6.66 19.08 8.82
CA TYR A 77 5.98 17.92 8.23
C TYR A 77 4.47 18.01 8.41
N ARG A 78 4.01 18.38 9.62
CA ARG A 78 2.60 18.57 9.91
C ARG A 78 2.02 19.71 9.08
N GLU A 79 2.72 20.83 8.98
CA GLU A 79 2.30 21.99 8.19
C GLU A 79 2.12 21.63 6.71
N ALA A 80 3.09 20.91 6.13
CA ALA A 80 3.04 20.47 4.73
C ALA A 80 1.94 19.44 4.45
N ALA A 81 1.44 18.72 5.47
CA ALA A 81 0.41 17.70 5.33
C ALA A 81 -1.01 18.19 5.70
N TRP A 82 -1.14 19.36 6.33
CA TRP A 82 -2.32 19.73 7.10
C TRP A 82 -3.61 19.85 6.29
N ASP A 83 -3.54 20.43 5.09
CA ASP A 83 -4.70 20.81 4.27
C ASP A 83 -5.07 19.76 3.21
N TRP A 84 -4.31 18.67 3.11
CA TRP A 84 -4.50 17.66 2.07
C TRP A 84 -5.86 16.97 2.14
N ASP A 85 -6.32 16.64 3.35
CA ASP A 85 -7.63 16.01 3.54
C ASP A 85 -8.79 16.92 3.11
N GLU A 86 -8.67 18.23 3.38
CA GLU A 86 -9.62 19.24 2.93
C GLU A 86 -9.60 19.40 1.40
N ARG A 87 -8.42 19.48 0.79
CA ARG A 87 -8.26 19.60 -0.67
C ARG A 87 -8.85 18.39 -1.41
N ILE A 88 -8.69 17.17 -0.87
CA ILE A 88 -9.31 15.96 -1.41
C ILE A 88 -10.84 16.02 -1.21
N GLU A 89 -11.32 16.38 -0.01
CA GLU A 89 -12.76 16.56 0.26
C GLU A 89 -13.43 17.53 -0.74
N LEU A 90 -12.80 18.67 -1.05
CA LEU A 90 -13.39 19.64 -1.98
C LEU A 90 -13.68 19.05 -3.38
N CYS A 91 -13.02 17.95 -3.76
CA CYS A 91 -13.34 17.26 -5.01
C CYS A 91 -14.75 16.64 -5.01
N THR A 92 -15.36 16.35 -3.85
CA THR A 92 -16.73 15.81 -3.77
C THR A 92 -17.81 16.84 -4.11
N LEU A 93 -17.45 18.12 -4.20
CA LEU A 93 -18.38 19.21 -4.56
C LEU A 93 -18.57 19.36 -6.08
N ARG A 94 -17.91 18.51 -6.87
CA ARG A 94 -17.96 18.48 -8.34
C ARG A 94 -17.95 17.02 -8.84
N ASP A 95 -18.10 16.86 -10.14
CA ASP A 95 -17.86 15.57 -10.80
C ASP A 95 -16.44 15.09 -10.44
N ASN A 96 -16.37 13.86 -9.92
CA ASN A 96 -15.16 13.29 -9.36
C ASN A 96 -15.02 11.82 -9.77
N ARG A 97 -13.81 11.30 -9.55
CA ARG A 97 -13.42 9.93 -9.92
C ARG A 97 -13.27 9.01 -8.72
N PHE A 98 -13.81 9.37 -7.55
CA PHE A 98 -13.69 8.53 -6.37
C PHE A 98 -14.30 7.15 -6.61
N HIS A 99 -13.58 6.14 -6.14
CA HIS A 99 -13.97 4.74 -6.21
C HIS A 99 -13.53 4.03 -4.94
N HIS A 100 -13.28 2.72 -4.95
CA HIS A 100 -13.02 2.00 -3.71
C HIS A 100 -11.73 2.40 -2.97
N ASP A 101 -10.88 3.22 -3.59
CA ASP A 101 -9.57 3.66 -3.09
C ASP A 101 -9.67 4.84 -2.12
N VAL A 102 -10.88 5.20 -1.70
CA VAL A 102 -11.08 6.17 -0.64
C VAL A 102 -10.41 5.74 0.69
N GLY A 103 -10.13 4.45 0.88
CA GLY A 103 -9.26 4.00 1.97
C GLY A 103 -7.84 4.55 1.81
N PHE A 104 -7.19 4.30 0.66
CA PHE A 104 -5.88 4.88 0.34
C PHE A 104 -5.87 6.40 0.39
N GLN A 105 -6.97 7.07 0.09
CA GLN A 105 -7.03 8.54 0.08
C GLN A 105 -7.23 9.15 1.47
N TYR A 106 -8.05 8.55 2.34
CA TYR A 106 -8.45 9.16 3.62
C TYR A 106 -7.76 8.54 4.85
N LEU A 107 -7.27 7.30 4.77
CA LEU A 107 -6.45 6.72 5.85
C LEU A 107 -5.16 7.55 6.10
N PRO A 108 -4.31 7.78 5.09
CA PRO A 108 -3.04 8.50 5.26
C PRO A 108 -3.18 10.03 5.23
N THR A 109 -4.40 10.59 5.18
CA THR A 109 -4.63 12.04 5.32
C THR A 109 -5.51 12.34 6.53
N ALA A 110 -6.83 12.21 6.38
CA ALA A 110 -7.82 12.61 7.36
C ALA A 110 -7.74 11.79 8.66
N ILE A 111 -7.59 10.47 8.54
CA ILE A 111 -7.65 9.56 9.69
C ILE A 111 -6.34 9.60 10.49
N ILE A 112 -5.17 9.60 9.84
CA ILE A 112 -3.91 9.79 10.56
C ILE A 112 -3.86 11.16 11.24
N LYS A 113 -4.29 12.24 10.57
CA LYS A 113 -4.42 13.59 11.16
C LYS A 113 -5.30 13.55 12.42
N HIS A 114 -6.48 12.94 12.32
CA HIS A 114 -7.38 12.78 13.46
C HIS A 114 -6.74 11.97 14.60
N LYS A 115 -6.14 10.82 14.30
CA LYS A 115 -5.49 9.96 15.31
C LYS A 115 -4.36 10.69 16.03
N ILE A 116 -3.59 11.53 15.32
CA ILE A 116 -2.45 12.27 15.89
C ILE A 116 -2.92 13.48 16.71
N THR A 117 -3.86 14.26 16.18
CA THR A 117 -4.15 15.61 16.68
C THR A 117 -5.51 15.76 17.34
N GLY A 118 -6.39 14.77 17.21
CA GLY A 118 -7.79 14.87 17.62
C GLY A 118 -8.66 15.73 16.69
N ASP A 119 -8.16 16.10 15.50
CA ASP A 119 -8.88 16.96 14.56
C ASP A 119 -10.27 16.40 14.22
N LYS A 120 -11.30 17.23 14.41
CA LYS A 120 -12.69 16.82 14.24
C LYS A 120 -13.11 16.76 12.77
N ASP A 121 -12.51 17.59 11.91
CA ASP A 121 -12.78 17.54 10.48
C ASP A 121 -12.13 16.33 9.82
N GLY A 122 -10.89 15.98 10.19
CA GLY A 122 -10.26 14.73 9.78
C GLY A 122 -11.09 13.50 10.15
N ARG A 123 -11.67 13.49 11.37
CA ARG A 123 -12.63 12.44 11.79
C ARG A 123 -13.86 12.40 10.87
N ARG A 124 -14.47 13.57 10.63
CA ARG A 124 -15.69 13.71 9.82
C ARG A 124 -15.45 13.23 8.39
N ARG A 125 -14.35 13.65 7.76
CA ARG A 125 -13.93 13.25 6.40
C ARG A 125 -13.66 11.75 6.30
N GLY A 126 -12.91 11.19 7.26
CA GLY A 126 -12.66 9.76 7.31
C GLY A 126 -13.95 8.94 7.39
N LEU A 127 -14.92 9.37 8.22
CA LEU A 127 -16.22 8.69 8.33
C LEU A 127 -17.09 8.86 7.08
N GLN A 128 -17.02 9.99 6.39
CA GLN A 128 -17.68 10.17 5.10
C GLN A 128 -17.11 9.21 4.05
N ALA A 129 -15.79 9.09 3.97
CA ALA A 129 -15.11 8.14 3.09
C ALA A 129 -15.45 6.67 3.43
N ALA A 130 -15.53 6.32 4.72
CA ALA A 130 -15.96 4.99 5.15
C ALA A 130 -17.41 4.68 4.71
N ASN A 131 -18.33 5.65 4.84
CA ASN A 131 -19.70 5.50 4.35
C ASN A 131 -19.76 5.37 2.83
N PHE A 132 -18.94 6.14 2.10
CA PHE A 132 -18.84 6.02 0.65
C PHE A 132 -18.39 4.60 0.25
N LEU A 133 -17.32 4.08 0.85
CA LEU A 133 -16.86 2.72 0.58
C LEU A 133 -17.91 1.67 0.94
N ALA A 134 -18.55 1.79 2.10
CA ALA A 134 -19.64 0.89 2.51
C ALA A 134 -20.81 0.91 1.50
N GLY A 135 -21.12 2.07 0.92
CA GLY A 135 -22.14 2.22 -0.12
C GLY A 135 -21.79 1.54 -1.45
N ARG A 136 -20.52 1.17 -1.67
CA ARG A 136 -20.07 0.39 -2.83
C ARG A 136 -20.20 -1.12 -2.63
N PHE A 137 -20.66 -1.57 -1.48
CA PHE A 137 -20.81 -2.99 -1.18
C PHE A 137 -22.02 -3.58 -1.91
N ASN A 138 -21.76 -4.58 -2.75
CA ASN A 138 -22.77 -5.42 -3.35
C ASN A 138 -23.12 -6.56 -2.37
N MET A 139 -24.36 -6.57 -1.89
CA MET A 139 -24.80 -7.57 -0.90
C MET A 139 -25.07 -8.96 -1.52
N ALA A 140 -25.42 -9.04 -2.80
CA ALA A 140 -25.71 -10.31 -3.46
C ALA A 140 -24.43 -11.15 -3.59
N GLY A 141 -23.34 -10.53 -4.07
CA GLY A 141 -22.04 -11.18 -4.25
C GLY A 141 -21.06 -11.03 -3.08
N ASN A 142 -21.41 -10.25 -2.05
CA ASN A 142 -20.55 -9.91 -0.92
C ASN A 142 -19.20 -9.30 -1.31
N PHE A 143 -19.21 -8.35 -2.25
CA PHE A 143 -17.98 -7.68 -2.70
C PHE A 143 -18.12 -6.16 -2.71
N LEU A 144 -17.01 -5.45 -2.50
CA LEU A 144 -16.89 -4.02 -2.75
C LEU A 144 -16.64 -3.80 -4.24
N ARG A 145 -17.52 -3.05 -4.89
CA ARG A 145 -17.35 -2.63 -6.28
C ARG A 145 -16.08 -1.78 -6.40
N ALA A 146 -15.15 -2.22 -7.23
CA ALA A 146 -13.85 -1.60 -7.40
C ALA A 146 -13.94 -0.26 -8.13
N TRP A 147 -14.18 -0.28 -9.44
CA TRP A 147 -14.17 0.90 -10.31
C TRP A 147 -15.58 1.36 -10.71
N ASN A 148 -15.65 2.55 -11.33
CA ASN A 148 -16.90 3.18 -11.76
C ASN A 148 -17.37 2.63 -13.12
N ASP A 149 -18.27 3.36 -13.79
CA ASP A 149 -18.79 3.04 -15.13
C ASP A 149 -19.45 1.65 -15.26
N ASP A 150 -19.07 0.89 -16.30
CA ASP A 150 -19.60 -0.43 -16.66
C ASP A 150 -19.08 -1.59 -15.80
N LYS A 151 -18.22 -1.29 -14.81
CA LYS A 151 -17.53 -2.29 -13.97
C LYS A 151 -18.28 -2.57 -12.68
N THR A 152 -19.60 -2.65 -12.77
CA THR A 152 -20.52 -2.80 -11.64
C THR A 152 -20.30 -4.12 -10.88
N GLY A 153 -19.83 -5.16 -11.59
CA GLY A 153 -19.53 -6.49 -11.07
C GLY A 153 -18.07 -6.73 -10.68
N TRP A 154 -17.19 -5.74 -10.81
CA TRP A 154 -15.75 -5.97 -10.63
C TRP A 154 -15.31 -5.66 -9.20
N ALA A 155 -14.55 -6.58 -8.61
CA ALA A 155 -13.77 -6.37 -7.41
C ALA A 155 -12.29 -6.61 -7.74
N ILE A 156 -11.39 -5.82 -7.15
CA ILE A 156 -9.94 -5.97 -7.39
C ILE A 156 -9.19 -6.09 -6.07
N VAL A 157 -8.02 -6.73 -6.09
CA VAL A 157 -7.32 -7.13 -4.86
C VAL A 157 -6.92 -5.97 -3.95
N ASP A 158 -6.59 -4.79 -4.50
CA ASP A 158 -6.17 -3.63 -3.69
C ASP A 158 -7.28 -3.11 -2.74
N SER A 159 -8.54 -3.51 -2.97
CA SER A 159 -9.64 -3.32 -2.03
C SER A 159 -9.37 -3.92 -0.65
N SER A 160 -8.49 -4.93 -0.54
CA SER A 160 -8.08 -5.52 0.74
C SER A 160 -7.40 -4.49 1.65
N MET A 161 -6.61 -3.58 1.08
CA MET A 161 -5.95 -2.50 1.81
C MET A 161 -6.94 -1.41 2.25
N ASN A 162 -7.98 -1.19 1.44
CA ASN A 162 -9.00 -0.20 1.71
C ASN A 162 -9.96 -0.64 2.84
N LEU A 163 -10.00 -1.92 3.22
CA LEU A 163 -10.88 -2.42 4.28
C LEU A 163 -10.63 -1.79 5.65
N SER A 164 -9.40 -1.34 5.91
CA SER A 164 -9.02 -0.75 7.19
C SER A 164 -9.82 0.49 7.55
N ILE A 165 -10.33 1.24 6.55
CA ILE A 165 -11.20 2.39 6.80
C ILE A 165 -12.56 1.97 7.38
N LEU A 166 -13.08 0.82 6.97
CA LEU A 166 -14.34 0.28 7.49
C LEU A 166 -14.17 -0.21 8.92
N PHE A 167 -13.07 -0.90 9.22
CA PHE A 167 -12.80 -1.36 10.57
C PHE A 167 -12.52 -0.20 11.53
N TRP A 168 -11.76 0.81 11.09
CA TRP A 168 -11.59 2.04 11.86
C TRP A 168 -12.93 2.73 12.14
N ALA A 169 -13.80 2.87 11.13
CA ALA A 169 -15.11 3.48 11.32
C ALA A 169 -16.00 2.67 12.30
N ALA A 170 -15.90 1.34 12.27
CA ALA A 170 -16.62 0.47 13.20
C ALA A 170 -16.19 0.71 14.66
N GLU A 171 -14.88 0.84 14.91
CA GLU A 171 -14.34 1.15 16.24
C GLU A 171 -14.71 2.57 16.68
N GLU A 172 -14.53 3.55 15.79
CA GLU A 172 -14.72 4.98 16.03
C GLU A 172 -16.18 5.33 16.34
N LEU A 173 -17.14 4.68 15.68
CA LEU A 173 -18.57 4.88 15.90
C LEU A 173 -19.20 3.87 16.85
N LYS A 174 -18.48 2.79 17.18
CA LYS A 174 -19.07 1.58 17.80
C LYS A 174 -20.26 1.04 16.99
N ASP A 175 -20.21 1.19 15.66
CA ASP A 175 -21.22 0.71 14.72
C ASP A 175 -20.74 -0.59 14.03
N PRO A 176 -21.35 -1.75 14.33
CA PRO A 176 -20.90 -3.03 13.77
C PRO A 176 -21.15 -3.16 12.27
N ARG A 177 -21.99 -2.32 11.65
CA ARG A 177 -22.31 -2.39 10.21
C ARG A 177 -21.07 -2.32 9.33
N PHE A 178 -20.13 -1.42 9.63
CA PHE A 178 -18.88 -1.32 8.87
C PHE A 178 -18.01 -2.57 9.02
N LYS A 179 -17.95 -3.16 10.22
CA LYS A 179 -17.26 -4.43 10.46
C LYS A 179 -17.90 -5.58 9.68
N HIS A 180 -19.23 -5.63 9.57
CA HIS A 180 -19.94 -6.65 8.78
C HIS A 180 -19.57 -6.55 7.30
N VAL A 181 -19.64 -5.36 6.71
CA VAL A 181 -19.26 -5.11 5.31
C VAL A 181 -17.78 -5.49 5.09
N GLY A 182 -16.89 -5.02 5.96
CA GLY A 182 -15.46 -5.31 5.86
C GLY A 182 -15.15 -6.81 5.94
N LYS A 183 -15.76 -7.55 6.88
CA LYS A 183 -15.59 -9.00 6.98
C LYS A 183 -16.18 -9.76 5.79
N ALA A 184 -17.33 -9.32 5.28
CA ALA A 184 -17.96 -9.97 4.13
C ALA A 184 -17.05 -9.89 2.90
N HIS A 185 -16.54 -8.69 2.57
CA HIS A 185 -15.58 -8.54 1.48
C HIS A 185 -14.25 -9.26 1.75
N ALA A 186 -13.72 -9.20 2.97
CA ALA A 186 -12.51 -9.96 3.32
C ALA A 186 -12.67 -11.48 3.10
N ASN A 187 -13.85 -12.04 3.35
CA ASN A 187 -14.14 -13.45 3.05
C ASN A 187 -14.17 -13.72 1.54
N THR A 188 -14.60 -12.75 0.73
CA THR A 188 -14.52 -12.82 -0.73
C THR A 188 -13.06 -12.78 -1.19
N VAL A 189 -12.21 -11.93 -0.61
CA VAL A 189 -10.76 -11.94 -0.85
C VAL A 189 -10.16 -13.31 -0.53
N LEU A 190 -10.49 -13.89 0.63
CA LEU A 190 -10.02 -15.21 1.04
C LEU A 190 -10.38 -16.33 0.05
N SER A 191 -11.61 -16.31 -0.48
CA SER A 191 -12.19 -17.44 -1.21
C SER A 191 -12.06 -17.33 -2.73
N ARG A 192 -11.91 -16.11 -3.26
CA ARG A 192 -11.90 -15.84 -4.72
C ARG A 192 -10.60 -15.25 -5.21
N PHE A 193 -9.95 -14.40 -4.43
CA PHE A 193 -8.71 -13.75 -4.85
C PHE A 193 -7.49 -14.61 -4.59
N ILE A 194 -7.37 -15.13 -3.36
CA ILE A 194 -6.20 -15.92 -2.95
C ILE A 194 -6.38 -17.37 -3.40
N ARG A 195 -5.55 -17.83 -4.32
CA ARG A 195 -5.50 -19.20 -4.82
C ARG A 195 -4.89 -20.14 -3.77
N GLU A 196 -5.06 -21.44 -3.97
CA GLU A 196 -4.60 -22.47 -3.03
C GLU A 196 -3.07 -22.47 -2.85
N ASP A 197 -2.32 -22.17 -3.93
CA ASP A 197 -0.86 -22.05 -3.91
C ASP A 197 -0.34 -20.77 -3.25
N GLY A 198 -1.25 -19.86 -2.85
CA GLY A 198 -0.91 -18.56 -2.28
C GLY A 198 -0.73 -17.45 -3.30
N SER A 199 -0.82 -17.74 -4.60
CA SER A 199 -0.88 -16.70 -5.61
C SER A 199 -2.24 -15.98 -5.59
N VAL A 200 -2.33 -14.80 -6.20
CA VAL A 200 -3.50 -13.92 -6.06
C VAL A 200 -3.97 -13.43 -7.43
N ASN A 201 -5.27 -13.59 -7.68
CA ASN A 201 -5.96 -12.98 -8.82
C ASN A 201 -5.99 -11.45 -8.65
N HIS A 202 -5.84 -10.72 -9.74
CA HIS A 202 -5.93 -9.26 -9.68
C HIS A 202 -7.39 -8.79 -9.62
N ILE A 203 -8.22 -9.20 -10.58
CA ILE A 203 -9.61 -8.77 -10.74
C ILE A 203 -10.50 -10.00 -10.73
N ILE A 204 -11.56 -9.95 -9.92
CA ILE A 204 -12.64 -10.92 -9.95
C ILE A 204 -13.91 -10.24 -10.47
N GLU A 205 -14.55 -10.89 -11.44
CA GLU A 205 -15.82 -10.47 -12.00
C GLU A 205 -16.97 -11.28 -11.41
N PHE A 206 -18.01 -10.56 -10.99
CA PHE A 206 -19.27 -11.08 -10.50
C PHE A 206 -20.43 -10.56 -11.35
N ASP A 207 -21.50 -11.32 -11.45
CA ASP A 207 -22.78 -10.77 -11.90
C ASP A 207 -23.33 -9.83 -10.80
N PRO A 208 -23.57 -8.55 -11.11
CA PRO A 208 -23.91 -7.56 -10.08
C PRO A 208 -25.32 -7.73 -9.50
N GLU A 209 -26.23 -8.44 -10.18
CA GLU A 209 -27.60 -8.65 -9.72
C GLU A 209 -27.69 -9.89 -8.83
N SER A 210 -27.22 -11.03 -9.32
CA SER A 210 -27.27 -12.32 -8.63
C SER A 210 -26.12 -12.53 -7.64
N GLY A 211 -24.99 -11.85 -7.82
CA GLY A 211 -23.77 -12.07 -7.06
C GLY A 211 -22.96 -13.29 -7.51
N GLU A 212 -23.33 -13.93 -8.61
CA GLU A 212 -22.62 -15.10 -9.14
C GLU A 212 -21.19 -14.75 -9.54
N TYR A 213 -20.23 -15.61 -9.20
CA TYR A 213 -18.85 -15.49 -9.67
C TYR A 213 -18.76 -15.85 -11.15
N LEU A 214 -18.27 -14.93 -11.98
CA LEU A 214 -18.16 -15.12 -13.43
C LEU A 214 -16.74 -15.52 -13.87
N GLY A 215 -15.71 -15.00 -13.19
CA GLY A 215 -14.33 -15.34 -13.54
C GLY A 215 -13.27 -14.43 -12.93
N SER A 216 -12.01 -14.71 -13.27
CA SER A 216 -10.87 -13.84 -13.02
C SER A 216 -10.48 -13.14 -14.31
N LEU A 217 -10.15 -11.85 -14.23
CA LEU A 217 -9.70 -11.06 -15.37
C LEU A 217 -8.24 -10.64 -15.20
N GLY A 218 -7.59 -10.42 -16.34
CA GLY A 218 -6.30 -9.75 -16.39
C GLY A 218 -6.42 -8.29 -15.94
N GLY A 219 -5.29 -7.60 -15.89
CA GLY A 219 -5.27 -6.16 -15.64
C GLY A 219 -3.83 -5.71 -15.65
N GLN A 220 -3.26 -5.45 -14.46
CA GLN A 220 -1.88 -5.00 -14.34
C GLN A 220 -0.84 -6.12 -14.30
N GLY A 221 -1.26 -7.38 -14.18
CA GLY A 221 -0.41 -8.58 -14.30
C GLY A 221 -0.27 -9.09 -15.74
N ALA A 222 0.67 -10.01 -15.95
CA ALA A 222 0.94 -10.64 -17.25
C ALA A 222 -0.27 -11.38 -17.86
N GLY A 223 -1.25 -11.78 -17.03
CA GLY A 223 -2.51 -12.34 -17.49
C GLY A 223 -3.47 -12.63 -16.34
N PRO A 224 -4.68 -13.17 -16.61
CA PRO A 224 -5.65 -13.52 -15.58
C PRO A 224 -5.13 -14.56 -14.56
N ASP A 225 -4.30 -15.50 -15.03
CA ASP A 225 -3.73 -16.59 -14.24
C ASP A 225 -2.28 -16.31 -13.77
N SER A 226 -1.78 -15.12 -14.06
CA SER A 226 -0.44 -14.69 -13.61
C SER A 226 -0.47 -14.26 -12.14
N SER A 227 0.67 -13.73 -11.69
CA SER A 227 0.91 -13.39 -10.29
C SER A 227 1.58 -12.04 -10.18
N TRP A 228 0.80 -10.99 -10.46
CA TRP A 228 1.22 -9.59 -10.33
C TRP A 228 1.71 -9.29 -8.91
N SER A 229 2.97 -8.90 -8.76
CA SER A 229 3.64 -8.85 -7.45
C SER A 229 3.03 -7.82 -6.51
N ARG A 230 2.59 -6.66 -7.03
CA ARG A 230 1.88 -5.69 -6.19
C ARG A 230 0.48 -6.14 -5.77
N GLY A 231 -0.19 -6.95 -6.58
CA GLY A 231 -1.45 -7.59 -6.17
C GLY A 231 -1.23 -8.56 -5.01
N GLN A 232 -0.13 -9.31 -5.06
CA GLN A 232 0.29 -10.17 -3.95
C GLN A 232 0.57 -9.36 -2.68
N SER A 233 1.30 -8.25 -2.78
CA SER A 233 1.62 -7.43 -1.62
C SER A 233 0.37 -6.79 -0.99
N TRP A 234 -0.60 -6.36 -1.80
CA TRP A 234 -1.90 -5.88 -1.30
C TRP A 234 -2.69 -6.94 -0.54
N ALA A 235 -2.77 -8.17 -1.05
CA ALA A 235 -3.42 -9.25 -0.33
C ALA A 235 -2.66 -9.60 0.96
N LEU A 236 -1.32 -9.69 0.90
CA LEU A 236 -0.49 -9.97 2.07
C LEU A 236 -0.75 -8.95 3.19
N HIS A 237 -0.54 -7.67 2.89
CA HIS A 237 -0.65 -6.60 3.87
C HIS A 237 -2.12 -6.39 4.30
N GLY A 238 -3.05 -6.35 3.34
CA GLY A 238 -4.48 -6.15 3.61
C GLY A 238 -5.06 -7.24 4.50
N MET A 239 -4.72 -8.52 4.27
CA MET A 239 -5.22 -9.60 5.13
C MET A 239 -4.57 -9.60 6.52
N ALA A 240 -3.32 -9.15 6.65
CA ALA A 240 -2.70 -8.92 7.96
C ALA A 240 -3.41 -7.80 8.73
N ASN A 241 -3.79 -6.71 8.05
CA ASN A 241 -4.56 -5.61 8.65
C ASN A 241 -5.95 -6.08 9.09
N VAL A 242 -6.65 -6.85 8.26
CA VAL A 242 -7.96 -7.43 8.62
C VAL A 242 -7.83 -8.32 9.86
N TYR A 243 -6.77 -9.13 9.98
CA TYR A 243 -6.51 -9.90 11.20
C TYR A 243 -6.34 -8.99 12.41
N ARG A 244 -5.52 -7.93 12.31
CA ARG A 244 -5.28 -6.98 13.41
C ARG A 244 -6.57 -6.37 13.95
N TYR A 245 -7.53 -6.03 13.08
CA TYR A 245 -8.84 -5.48 13.47
C TYR A 245 -9.86 -6.53 13.97
N THR A 246 -9.74 -7.78 13.55
CA THR A 246 -10.82 -8.78 13.77
C THR A 246 -10.44 -9.91 14.73
N GLY A 247 -9.16 -10.20 14.91
CA GLY A 247 -8.64 -11.38 15.62
C GLY A 247 -8.97 -12.71 14.94
N ASP A 248 -9.55 -12.71 13.73
CA ASP A 248 -9.99 -13.93 13.05
C ASP A 248 -8.81 -14.60 12.34
N ILE A 249 -8.34 -15.71 12.91
CA ILE A 249 -7.09 -16.39 12.52
C ILE A 249 -7.07 -16.77 11.03
N ARG A 250 -8.22 -16.94 10.38
CA ARG A 250 -8.31 -17.27 8.95
C ARG A 250 -7.63 -16.22 8.07
N TYR A 251 -7.72 -14.94 8.46
CA TYR A 251 -7.09 -13.85 7.73
C TYR A 251 -5.57 -13.84 7.90
N LEU A 252 -5.06 -14.13 9.11
CA LEU A 252 -3.62 -14.29 9.35
C LEU A 252 -3.06 -15.48 8.56
N GLN A 253 -3.78 -16.61 8.52
CA GLN A 253 -3.34 -17.77 7.73
C GLN A 253 -3.29 -17.47 6.23
N ALA A 254 -4.23 -16.68 5.73
CA ALA A 254 -4.20 -16.24 4.34
C ALA A 254 -3.04 -15.27 4.06
N ALA A 255 -2.80 -14.30 4.94
CA ALA A 255 -1.64 -13.40 4.84
C ALA A 255 -0.32 -14.19 4.83
N ARG A 256 -0.19 -15.20 5.70
CA ARG A 256 0.98 -16.12 5.74
C ARG A 256 1.12 -16.93 4.46
N ARG A 257 0.02 -17.46 3.91
CA ARG A 257 0.03 -18.22 2.65
C ARG A 257 0.51 -17.36 1.48
N VAL A 258 -0.01 -16.14 1.36
CA VAL A 258 0.44 -15.17 0.33
C VAL A 258 1.90 -14.77 0.57
N ALA A 259 2.29 -14.55 1.83
CA ALA A 259 3.68 -14.24 2.18
C ALA A 259 4.64 -15.36 1.77
N HIS A 260 4.33 -16.63 2.05
CA HIS A 260 5.18 -17.74 1.67
C HIS A 260 5.34 -17.83 0.15
N TYR A 261 4.25 -17.65 -0.61
CA TYR A 261 4.31 -17.59 -2.07
C TYR A 261 5.20 -16.43 -2.54
N PHE A 262 4.96 -15.21 -2.03
CA PHE A 262 5.73 -14.02 -2.39
C PHE A 262 7.24 -14.24 -2.15
N LEU A 263 7.61 -14.73 -0.96
CA LEU A 263 9.00 -14.98 -0.57
C LEU A 263 9.66 -16.07 -1.42
N ALA A 264 8.92 -17.12 -1.80
CA ALA A 264 9.44 -18.19 -2.65
C ALA A 264 9.70 -17.74 -4.10
N CYS A 265 9.04 -16.67 -4.56
CA CYS A 265 9.22 -16.13 -5.90
C CYS A 265 10.24 -14.99 -5.99
N LEU A 266 10.88 -14.61 -4.89
CA LEU A 266 11.85 -13.51 -4.91
C LEU A 266 13.15 -13.93 -5.60
N PRO A 267 13.77 -13.00 -6.35
CA PRO A 267 15.16 -13.14 -6.79
C PRO A 267 16.14 -13.03 -5.61
N ASP A 268 17.43 -13.24 -5.89
CA ASP A 268 18.52 -13.20 -4.90
C ASP A 268 18.64 -11.85 -4.16
N ASP A 269 18.28 -10.73 -4.80
CA ASP A 269 18.31 -9.40 -4.20
C ASP A 269 17.06 -9.07 -3.35
N TYR A 270 16.13 -10.01 -3.21
CA TYR A 270 14.88 -9.86 -2.44
C TYR A 270 13.91 -8.79 -2.98
N VAL A 271 14.09 -8.25 -4.18
CA VAL A 271 13.16 -7.26 -4.77
C VAL A 271 12.36 -7.90 -5.89
N ALA A 272 11.04 -7.95 -5.72
CA ALA A 272 10.15 -8.63 -6.65
C ALA A 272 10.26 -8.09 -8.09
N HIS A 273 10.16 -9.00 -9.07
CA HIS A 273 9.76 -8.62 -10.43
C HIS A 273 8.32 -8.11 -10.42
N TRP A 274 7.90 -7.38 -11.47
CA TRP A 274 6.53 -6.85 -11.56
C TRP A 274 5.44 -7.95 -11.60
N ASP A 275 5.76 -9.15 -12.08
CA ASP A 275 4.88 -10.33 -12.05
C ASP A 275 5.72 -11.61 -11.91
N PHE A 276 5.36 -12.48 -10.97
CA PHE A 276 6.09 -13.71 -10.67
C PHE A 276 5.88 -14.84 -11.70
N ARG A 277 4.99 -14.65 -12.69
CA ARG A 277 4.69 -15.60 -13.76
C ARG A 277 4.85 -14.99 -15.15
N ALA A 278 5.45 -13.81 -15.26
CA ALA A 278 5.78 -13.22 -16.56
C ALA A 278 6.72 -14.13 -17.36
N ASN A 279 6.71 -13.97 -18.69
CA ASN A 279 7.62 -14.62 -19.62
C ASN A 279 7.80 -16.15 -19.40
N GLY A 280 6.70 -16.86 -19.09
CA GLY A 280 6.74 -18.31 -18.86
C GLY A 280 7.57 -18.75 -17.65
N GLY A 281 7.87 -17.83 -16.72
CA GLY A 281 8.68 -18.06 -15.53
C GLY A 281 10.15 -17.71 -15.68
N ASP A 282 10.63 -17.36 -16.89
CA ASP A 282 11.98 -16.80 -17.07
C ASP A 282 11.97 -15.30 -16.81
N LEU A 283 12.22 -14.94 -15.55
CA LEU A 283 12.14 -13.56 -15.08
C LEU A 283 13.46 -12.79 -15.21
N ALA A 284 14.54 -13.41 -15.71
CA ALA A 284 15.87 -12.79 -15.69
C ALA A 284 15.93 -11.43 -16.42
N SER A 285 15.08 -11.22 -17.43
CA SER A 285 14.96 -9.97 -18.19
C SER A 285 13.74 -9.11 -17.81
N GLU A 286 12.94 -9.53 -16.84
CA GLU A 286 11.71 -8.83 -16.44
C GLU A 286 12.02 -7.70 -15.46
N GLU A 287 11.30 -6.57 -15.57
CA GLU A 287 11.53 -5.41 -14.69
C GLU A 287 11.13 -5.71 -13.25
N ARG A 288 11.78 -4.98 -12.34
CA ARG A 288 11.45 -4.96 -10.92
C ARG A 288 10.14 -4.20 -10.66
N ASP A 289 9.61 -4.43 -9.48
CA ASP A 289 8.62 -3.55 -8.87
C ASP A 289 8.96 -3.31 -7.39
N THR A 290 9.74 -2.26 -7.14
CA THR A 290 10.12 -1.85 -5.78
C THR A 290 8.93 -1.51 -4.90
N SER A 291 7.80 -1.08 -5.49
CA SER A 291 6.59 -0.77 -4.74
C SER A 291 5.93 -2.02 -4.13
N ALA A 292 5.97 -3.16 -4.85
CA ALA A 292 5.52 -4.44 -4.33
C ALA A 292 6.40 -4.91 -3.16
N ALA A 293 7.73 -4.80 -3.31
CA ALA A 293 8.67 -5.17 -2.25
C ALA A 293 8.47 -4.31 -0.98
N ALA A 294 8.32 -2.99 -1.14
CA ALA A 294 8.08 -2.07 -0.01
C ALA A 294 6.76 -2.39 0.71
N CYS A 295 5.67 -2.60 -0.03
CA CYS A 295 4.39 -2.99 0.56
C CYS A 295 4.47 -4.35 1.26
N ALA A 296 5.07 -5.35 0.62
CA ALA A 296 5.21 -6.68 1.19
C ALA A 296 6.04 -6.64 2.47
N ALA A 297 7.15 -5.89 2.52
CA ALA A 297 7.94 -5.69 3.73
C ALA A 297 7.07 -5.12 4.87
N SER A 298 6.26 -4.09 4.59
CA SER A 298 5.36 -3.53 5.59
C SER A 298 4.32 -4.53 6.12
N GLY A 299 3.74 -5.36 5.24
CA GLY A 299 2.77 -6.39 5.62
C GLY A 299 3.40 -7.59 6.35
N LEU A 300 4.63 -7.96 5.99
CA LEU A 300 5.41 -8.99 6.69
C LEU A 300 5.68 -8.59 8.14
N LEU A 301 5.89 -7.29 8.41
CA LEU A 301 6.03 -6.77 9.76
C LEU A 301 4.71 -6.83 10.56
N GLU A 302 3.54 -6.69 9.92
CA GLU A 302 2.25 -6.94 10.58
C GLU A 302 2.09 -8.42 10.96
N ILE A 303 2.47 -9.34 10.06
CA ILE A 303 2.45 -10.78 10.34
C ILE A 303 3.40 -11.11 11.49
N ALA A 304 4.62 -10.55 11.48
CA ALA A 304 5.61 -10.77 12.53
C ALA A 304 5.10 -10.30 13.90
N ALA A 305 4.46 -9.13 13.96
CA ALA A 305 3.90 -8.59 15.20
C ALA A 305 2.69 -9.38 15.73
N ALA A 306 1.99 -10.10 14.85
CA ALA A 306 0.83 -10.94 15.18
C ALA A 306 1.19 -12.33 15.72
N LEU A 307 2.46 -12.73 15.64
CA LEU A 307 2.93 -14.09 15.95
C LEU A 307 3.88 -14.11 17.16
N PRO A 308 4.04 -15.27 17.82
CA PRO A 308 5.13 -15.47 18.77
C PRO A 308 6.49 -15.19 18.11
N GLU A 309 7.45 -14.67 18.88
CA GLU A 309 8.76 -14.20 18.36
C GLU A 309 9.46 -15.24 17.46
N ALA A 310 9.46 -16.51 17.84
CA ALA A 310 10.10 -17.57 17.08
C ALA A 310 9.49 -17.78 15.67
N GLU A 311 8.16 -17.66 15.54
CA GLU A 311 7.48 -17.75 14.25
C GLU A 311 7.55 -16.43 13.48
N GLY A 312 7.44 -15.30 14.19
CA GLY A 312 7.48 -13.95 13.61
C GLY A 312 8.84 -13.58 13.01
N ARG A 313 9.93 -14.15 13.53
CA ARG A 313 11.31 -13.86 13.09
C ARG A 313 11.51 -14.06 11.59
N LEU A 314 10.97 -15.13 11.01
CA LEU A 314 11.09 -15.38 9.56
C LEU A 314 10.55 -14.22 8.73
N TYR A 315 9.36 -13.71 9.08
CA TYR A 315 8.72 -12.62 8.34
C TYR A 315 9.44 -11.29 8.57
N ARG A 316 9.89 -11.03 9.81
CA ARG A 316 10.69 -9.84 10.13
C ARG A 316 12.02 -9.81 9.38
N ASP A 317 12.76 -10.92 9.39
CA ASP A 317 14.05 -11.04 8.71
C ASP A 317 13.89 -10.88 7.20
N ALA A 318 12.83 -11.41 6.61
CA ALA A 318 12.53 -11.23 5.19
C ALA A 318 12.21 -9.76 4.86
N ALA A 319 11.40 -9.08 5.68
CA ALA A 319 11.12 -7.66 5.52
C ALA A 319 12.39 -6.80 5.61
N GLU A 320 13.28 -7.09 6.56
CA GLU A 320 14.55 -6.39 6.71
C GLU A 320 15.49 -6.60 5.50
N ARG A 321 15.51 -7.79 4.88
CA ARG A 321 16.30 -8.04 3.66
C ARG A 321 15.77 -7.24 2.46
N MET A 322 14.45 -7.19 2.27
CA MET A 322 13.83 -6.37 1.23
C MET A 322 14.20 -4.90 1.42
N LEU A 323 14.01 -4.37 2.63
CA LEU A 323 14.28 -2.97 2.94
C LEU A 323 15.77 -2.63 2.84
N LEU A 324 16.66 -3.55 3.22
CA LEU A 324 18.11 -3.39 3.02
C LEU A 324 18.43 -3.26 1.53
N SER A 325 17.92 -4.17 0.70
CA SER A 325 18.13 -4.14 -0.75
C SER A 325 17.58 -2.87 -1.38
N LEU A 326 16.35 -2.47 -1.01
CA LEU A 326 15.75 -1.20 -1.44
C LEU A 326 16.62 -0.01 -1.04
N THR A 327 17.15 0.00 0.18
CA THR A 327 18.09 1.04 0.64
C THR A 327 19.37 1.08 -0.20
N GLN A 328 19.99 -0.08 -0.44
CA GLN A 328 21.32 -0.17 -1.04
C GLN A 328 21.31 0.05 -2.55
N HIS A 329 20.27 -0.42 -3.24
CA HIS A 329 20.29 -0.55 -4.70
C HIS A 329 19.25 0.31 -5.41
N TYR A 330 18.15 0.66 -4.73
CA TYR A 330 17.01 1.33 -5.35
C TYR A 330 16.73 2.74 -4.79
N GLY A 331 17.41 3.12 -3.71
CA GLY A 331 17.31 4.44 -3.10
C GLY A 331 18.06 5.50 -3.89
N THR A 332 17.51 6.70 -3.97
CA THR A 332 18.07 7.84 -4.72
C THR A 332 18.92 8.76 -3.84
N TRP A 333 19.64 8.18 -2.89
CA TRP A 333 20.33 8.91 -1.81
C TRP A 333 21.38 9.90 -2.31
N ASP A 334 22.04 9.59 -3.42
CA ASP A 334 23.08 10.36 -4.09
C ASP A 334 22.56 11.22 -5.26
N ARG A 335 21.24 11.25 -5.49
CA ARG A 335 20.56 11.98 -6.58
C ARG A 335 19.66 13.08 -6.00
N PRO A 336 20.21 14.20 -5.51
CA PRO A 336 19.44 15.24 -4.83
C PRO A 336 18.35 15.86 -5.72
N GLU A 337 18.49 15.82 -7.04
CA GLU A 337 17.54 16.28 -8.03
C GLU A 337 16.36 15.32 -8.26
N HIS A 338 16.48 14.04 -7.88
CA HIS A 338 15.42 13.05 -8.02
C HIS A 338 14.41 13.21 -6.88
N GLU A 339 13.14 13.43 -7.21
CA GLU A 339 12.08 13.79 -6.25
C GLU A 339 11.53 12.58 -5.48
N ALA A 340 11.74 11.34 -5.94
CA ALA A 340 11.29 10.13 -5.27
C ALA A 340 12.35 9.47 -4.38
N ILE A 341 11.94 8.63 -3.43
CA ILE A 341 12.86 7.85 -2.58
C ILE A 341 13.38 6.62 -3.32
N LEU A 342 12.48 5.84 -3.92
CA LEU A 342 12.80 4.61 -4.64
C LEU A 342 12.64 4.74 -6.16
N VAL A 343 13.46 4.03 -6.93
CA VAL A 343 13.33 3.82 -8.39
C VAL A 343 12.87 2.40 -8.72
N GLU A 344 12.73 2.07 -10.01
CA GLU A 344 12.42 0.73 -10.52
C GLU A 344 11.10 0.10 -10.03
N GLY A 345 10.09 0.94 -9.84
CA GLY A 345 8.70 0.53 -9.72
C GLY A 345 8.05 0.29 -11.08
N THR A 346 7.09 -0.64 -11.15
CA THR A 346 6.36 -0.95 -12.38
C THR A 346 4.85 -0.87 -12.18
N GLY A 347 4.23 0.15 -12.77
CA GLY A 347 2.81 0.48 -12.67
C GLY A 347 1.89 -0.45 -13.46
N HIS A 348 1.97 -0.42 -14.79
CA HIS A 348 1.05 -1.18 -15.65
C HIS A 348 1.76 -1.62 -16.93
N LYS A 349 2.60 -2.66 -16.80
CA LYS A 349 3.41 -3.17 -17.90
C LYS A 349 2.60 -3.66 -19.11
N PRO A 350 1.49 -4.42 -18.97
CA PRO A 350 0.63 -4.78 -20.09
C PRO A 350 0.12 -3.60 -20.93
N ALA A 351 -0.06 -2.43 -20.32
CA ALA A 351 -0.49 -1.21 -21.00
C ALA A 351 0.68 -0.31 -21.48
N GLY A 352 1.93 -0.71 -21.28
CA GLY A 352 3.10 0.10 -21.61
C GLY A 352 3.27 1.35 -20.74
N GLN A 353 2.71 1.34 -19.51
CA GLN A 353 2.64 2.53 -18.66
C GLN A 353 3.44 2.36 -17.37
N ASN A 354 4.20 3.40 -17.01
CA ASN A 354 4.91 3.51 -15.74
C ASN A 354 5.82 2.31 -15.47
N ILE A 355 6.62 1.90 -16.46
CA ILE A 355 7.57 0.78 -16.35
C ILE A 355 8.93 1.35 -15.96
N ASN A 356 9.56 0.77 -14.94
CA ASN A 356 10.86 1.20 -14.44
C ASN A 356 10.89 2.70 -14.06
N VAL A 357 9.97 3.10 -13.18
CA VAL A 357 9.77 4.49 -12.72
C VAL A 357 9.70 4.55 -11.20
N SER A 358 9.74 5.75 -10.63
CA SER A 358 9.41 5.92 -9.21
C SER A 358 7.90 6.04 -9.01
N LEU A 359 7.40 5.46 -7.92
CA LEU A 359 5.98 5.39 -7.59
C LEU A 359 5.75 5.87 -6.16
N ILE A 360 4.88 6.86 -5.97
CA ILE A 360 4.69 7.49 -4.64
C ILE A 360 4.22 6.51 -3.56
N TYR A 361 3.45 5.49 -3.94
CA TYR A 361 3.01 4.45 -3.01
C TYR A 361 4.17 3.54 -2.60
N GLY A 362 5.14 3.28 -3.48
CA GLY A 362 6.37 2.58 -3.11
C GLY A 362 7.17 3.36 -2.05
N ASP A 363 7.31 4.67 -2.26
CA ASP A 363 7.91 5.58 -1.27
C ASP A 363 7.15 5.52 0.07
N TYR A 364 5.81 5.57 0.05
CA TYR A 364 4.99 5.50 1.26
C TYR A 364 5.23 4.22 2.05
N TYR A 365 5.13 3.04 1.41
CA TYR A 365 5.28 1.77 2.13
C TYR A 365 6.71 1.53 2.61
N TYR A 366 7.70 2.09 1.91
CA TYR A 366 9.10 2.06 2.35
C TYR A 366 9.27 2.86 3.64
N VAL A 367 8.78 4.11 3.68
CA VAL A 367 8.81 4.94 4.89
C VAL A 367 8.01 4.30 6.01
N GLU A 368 6.82 3.77 5.70
CA GLU A 368 5.98 3.08 6.66
C GLU A 368 6.72 1.92 7.31
N ALA A 369 7.30 1.01 6.51
CA ALA A 369 7.97 -0.18 7.02
C ALA A 369 9.21 0.17 7.87
N LEU A 370 10.02 1.16 7.45
CA LEU A 370 11.12 1.66 8.27
C LEU A 370 10.62 2.27 9.59
N ALA A 371 9.54 3.05 9.56
CA ALA A 371 8.93 3.59 10.76
C ALA A 371 8.44 2.48 11.70
N LYS A 372 7.84 1.40 11.17
CA LYS A 372 7.44 0.21 11.95
C LYS A 372 8.64 -0.40 12.69
N LEU A 373 9.78 -0.53 12.02
CA LEU A 373 11.02 -1.06 12.61
C LEU A 373 11.64 -0.10 13.63
N MET A 374 11.50 1.21 13.43
CA MET A 374 11.90 2.26 14.36
C MET A 374 10.93 2.42 15.56
N GLY A 375 9.89 1.59 15.64
CA GLY A 375 8.98 1.54 16.79
C GLY A 375 7.72 2.39 16.66
N TRP A 376 7.38 2.89 15.46
CA TRP A 376 6.08 3.53 15.20
C TRP A 376 4.95 2.59 15.64
N GLN A 377 3.88 3.09 16.28
CA GLN A 377 2.81 2.24 16.82
C GLN A 377 1.42 2.49 16.22
N ARG A 378 1.17 3.63 15.56
CA ARG A 378 -0.21 4.04 15.22
C ARG A 378 -0.91 3.16 14.18
N ARG A 379 -0.15 2.54 13.25
CA ARG A 379 -0.60 1.60 12.20
C ARG A 379 -1.92 2.04 11.54
N ILE A 380 -1.78 2.81 10.46
CA ILE A 380 -2.93 3.48 9.82
C ILE A 380 -3.71 2.53 8.90
N PHE A 381 -3.00 1.83 8.01
CA PHE A 381 -3.57 0.71 7.28
C PHE A 381 -3.72 -0.48 8.21
#